data_AF-A0A9X4BFR8-F1
#
_entry.id   AF-A0A9X4BFR8-F1
#
_cell.length_a   1.000
_cell.length_b   1.000
_cell.length_c   1.000
_cell.angle_alpha   90.00
_cell.angle_beta   90.00
_cell.angle_gamma   90.00
#
_symmetry.space_group_name_H-M   'P 1'
#
loop_
_entity.id
_entity.type
_entity.pdbx_description
1 polymer ?
#
loop_
_entity_poly.entity_id
_entity_poly.type
_entity_poly.pdbx_seq_one_letter_code
_entity_poly.pdbx_strand_id
1 'polypeptide(L)'
;AAGSRPWLAEALSAFVTRTRLPFFNTQMGKGAVTGGSNLYMGTAALSEGDYVHEAVARADLIIAIGHYTVENPPFLMKSGGGPKVVHISFQSAAVEQVYHPDIEVLGDIGASVDALAGRLEGRLATDEGMIELRQKILARLNDRAEEDRFPVTPQ
;
A
#
# COMPACT_ATOMS: atom_id res chain seq x y z
N ALA A 1 0.79 0.70 19.68
CA ALA A 1 0.66 -0.58 18.97
C ALA A 1 0.65 -0.32 17.47
N ALA A 2 1.48 -1.03 16.71
CA ALA A 2 1.69 -0.90 15.26
C ALA A 2 0.68 -1.75 14.48
N GLY A 3 -0.60 -1.39 14.59
CA GLY A 3 -1.69 -2.06 13.88
C GLY A 3 -2.67 -1.04 13.32
N SER A 4 -3.57 -1.50 12.45
CA SER A 4 -4.64 -0.67 11.89
C SER A 4 -5.37 0.10 12.99
N ARG A 5 -5.51 1.41 12.83
CA ARG A 5 -6.22 2.29 13.77
C ARG A 5 -7.62 2.53 13.23
N PRO A 6 -8.69 1.97 13.83
CA PRO A 6 -10.02 2.00 13.24
C PRO A 6 -10.55 3.41 12.98
N TRP A 7 -10.19 4.39 13.82
CA TRP A 7 -10.60 5.78 13.66
C TRP A 7 -9.97 6.49 12.44
N LEU A 8 -8.93 5.91 11.82
CA LEU A 8 -8.35 6.42 10.57
C LEU A 8 -9.01 5.80 9.33
N ALA A 9 -9.83 4.76 9.47
CA ALA A 9 -10.33 4.00 8.33
C ALA A 9 -11.14 4.85 7.34
N GLU A 10 -11.96 5.77 7.86
CA GLU A 10 -12.74 6.69 7.03
C GLU A 10 -11.83 7.66 6.26
N ALA A 11 -10.90 8.31 6.96
CA ALA A 11 -9.97 9.26 6.35
C ALA A 11 -9.09 8.61 5.27
N LEU A 12 -8.57 7.41 5.53
CA LEU A 12 -7.76 6.67 4.56
C LEU A 12 -8.59 6.20 3.36
N SER A 13 -9.82 5.75 3.59
CA SER A 13 -10.73 5.35 2.50
C SER A 13 -11.13 6.53 1.63
N ALA A 14 -11.38 7.70 2.24
CA ALA A 14 -11.65 8.94 1.52
C ALA A 14 -10.42 9.38 0.70
N PHE A 15 -9.22 9.33 1.30
CA PHE A 15 -7.97 9.64 0.60
C PHE A 15 -7.77 8.78 -0.65
N VAL A 16 -7.88 7.45 -0.52
CA VAL A 16 -7.74 6.52 -1.65
C VAL A 16 -8.81 6.77 -2.71
N THR A 17 -10.07 6.98 -2.31
CA THR A 17 -11.17 7.19 -3.25
C THR A 17 -11.01 8.49 -4.05
N ARG A 18 -10.63 9.58 -3.38
CA ARG A 18 -10.47 10.91 -3.99
C ARG A 18 -9.25 11.02 -4.88
N THR A 19 -8.14 10.41 -4.46
CA THR A 19 -6.89 10.44 -5.23
C THR A 19 -6.83 9.37 -6.32
N ARG A 20 -7.65 8.32 -6.20
CA ARG A 20 -7.66 7.14 -7.06
C ARG A 20 -6.31 6.41 -7.14
N LEU A 21 -5.47 6.58 -6.12
CA LEU A 21 -4.17 5.91 -6.04
C LEU A 21 -4.36 4.40 -5.72
N PRO A 22 -3.67 3.51 -6.43
CA PRO A 22 -3.57 2.11 -6.03
C PRO A 22 -2.93 1.99 -4.64
N PHE A 23 -3.36 0.99 -3.85
CA PHE A 23 -2.82 0.77 -2.51
C PHE A 23 -2.65 -0.71 -2.19
N PHE A 24 -1.74 -0.99 -1.28
CA PHE A 24 -1.56 -2.30 -0.66
C PHE A 24 -1.42 -2.11 0.85
N ASN A 25 -1.61 -3.17 1.61
CA ASN A 25 -1.46 -3.14 3.07
C ASN A 25 -0.26 -3.96 3.53
N THR A 26 0.29 -3.65 4.70
CA THR A 26 1.06 -4.64 5.48
C THR A 26 0.10 -5.65 6.12
N GLN A 27 0.62 -6.75 6.66
CA GLN A 27 -0.23 -7.71 7.39
C GLN A 27 -0.94 -7.04 8.58
N MET A 28 -0.27 -6.13 9.28
CA MET A 28 -0.82 -5.39 10.43
C MET A 28 -1.72 -4.22 10.05
N GLY A 29 -1.59 -3.71 8.82
CA GLY A 29 -2.41 -2.65 8.25
C GLY A 29 -3.72 -3.13 7.62
N LYS A 30 -3.97 -4.45 7.54
CA LYS A 30 -5.25 -4.98 7.04
C LYS A 30 -6.41 -4.38 7.81
N GLY A 31 -7.46 -3.98 7.09
CA GLY A 31 -8.63 -3.31 7.66
C GLY A 31 -8.48 -1.81 7.88
N ALA A 32 -7.31 -1.22 7.58
CA ALA A 32 -7.12 0.23 7.65
C ALA A 32 -7.86 1.01 6.55
N VAL A 33 -8.25 0.34 5.46
CA VAL A 33 -9.01 0.93 4.35
C VAL A 33 -10.22 0.04 4.08
N THR A 34 -11.42 0.63 4.14
CA THR A 34 -12.71 -0.07 3.93
C THR A 34 -13.37 0.30 2.60
N GLY A 35 -12.95 1.40 1.96
CA GLY A 35 -13.36 1.82 0.61
C GLY A 35 -12.31 1.51 -0.47
N GLY A 36 -12.65 1.74 -1.75
CA GLY A 36 -11.66 1.67 -2.85
C GLY A 36 -11.14 0.28 -3.18
N SER A 37 -11.92 -0.79 -2.99
CA SER A 37 -11.52 -2.17 -3.28
C SER A 37 -11.06 -2.40 -4.73
N ASN A 38 -11.50 -1.54 -5.66
CA ASN A 38 -11.06 -1.51 -7.06
C ASN A 38 -9.62 -0.99 -7.25
N LEU A 39 -9.01 -0.40 -6.22
CA LEU A 39 -7.64 0.13 -6.19
C LEU A 39 -6.71 -0.71 -5.30
N TYR A 40 -7.24 -1.72 -4.63
CA TYR A 40 -6.46 -2.62 -3.79
C TYR A 40 -5.62 -3.58 -4.64
N MET A 41 -4.32 -3.61 -4.35
CA MET A 41 -3.29 -4.39 -5.04
C MET A 41 -2.88 -5.66 -4.29
N GLY A 42 -3.30 -5.82 -3.03
CA GLY A 42 -2.95 -6.98 -2.20
C GLY A 42 -2.35 -6.59 -0.86
N THR A 43 -1.88 -7.59 -0.10
CA THR A 43 -1.14 -7.36 1.14
C THR A 43 0.29 -7.79 0.92
N ALA A 44 1.26 -6.95 1.30
CA ALA A 44 2.66 -7.31 1.30
C ALA A 44 2.90 -8.56 2.17
N ALA A 45 3.48 -9.59 1.56
CA ALA A 45 4.01 -10.76 2.25
C ALA A 45 5.44 -10.49 2.74
N LEU A 46 5.91 -11.31 3.68
CA LEU A 46 7.32 -11.30 4.14
C LEU A 46 8.30 -11.79 3.06
N SER A 47 7.80 -12.50 2.04
CA SER A 47 8.58 -13.11 0.96
C SER A 47 8.75 -12.17 -0.24
N GLU A 48 9.96 -12.12 -0.80
CA GLU A 48 10.23 -11.42 -2.06
C GLU A 48 9.49 -12.05 -3.24
N GLY A 49 9.30 -11.27 -4.31
CA GLY A 49 8.77 -11.77 -5.59
C GLY A 49 7.26 -11.96 -5.64
N ASP A 50 6.54 -11.54 -4.60
CA ASP A 50 5.07 -11.55 -4.59
C ASP A 50 4.49 -10.41 -5.46
N TYR A 51 3.21 -10.51 -5.82
CA TYR A 51 2.46 -9.59 -6.66
C TYR A 51 2.55 -8.11 -6.23
N VAL A 52 2.59 -7.85 -4.92
CA VAL A 52 2.76 -6.49 -4.39
C VAL A 52 4.14 -5.92 -4.71
N HIS A 53 5.18 -6.76 -4.82
CA HIS A 53 6.52 -6.32 -5.21
C HIS A 53 6.58 -5.86 -6.68
N GLU A 54 5.78 -6.47 -7.57
CA GLU A 54 5.63 -5.97 -8.95
C GLU A 54 5.04 -4.54 -8.94
N ALA A 55 4.07 -4.29 -8.04
CA ALA A 55 3.47 -2.96 -7.91
C ALA A 55 4.47 -1.94 -7.34
N VAL A 56 5.20 -2.31 -6.29
CA VAL A 56 6.27 -1.48 -5.72
C VAL A 56 7.35 -1.15 -6.75
N ALA A 57 7.78 -2.13 -7.54
CA ALA A 57 8.86 -1.95 -8.52
C ALA A 57 8.47 -1.00 -9.67
N ARG A 58 7.18 -0.91 -10.00
CA ARG A 58 6.65 0.03 -10.99
C ARG A 58 6.44 1.44 -10.43
N ALA A 59 6.20 1.56 -9.13
CA ALA A 59 5.98 2.86 -8.50
C ALA A 59 7.26 3.72 -8.59
N ASP A 60 7.07 5.00 -8.92
CA ASP A 60 8.08 6.04 -8.81
C ASP A 60 8.02 6.75 -7.45
N LEU A 61 6.86 6.71 -6.79
CA LEU A 61 6.58 7.26 -5.46
C LEU A 61 5.70 6.32 -4.64
N ILE A 62 6.05 6.12 -3.38
CA ILE A 62 5.24 5.42 -2.37
C ILE A 62 4.94 6.36 -1.22
N ILE A 63 3.66 6.43 -0.84
CA ILE A 63 3.20 7.14 0.35
C ILE A 63 2.91 6.11 1.44
N ALA A 64 3.83 5.97 2.38
CA ALA A 64 3.73 5.07 3.51
C ALA A 64 2.99 5.77 4.67
N ILE A 65 1.76 5.33 4.94
CA ILE A 65 0.87 5.97 5.93
C ILE A 65 0.76 5.11 7.18
N GLY A 66 1.16 5.66 8.32
CA GLY A 66 1.11 4.99 9.62
C GLY A 66 2.05 3.78 9.76
N HIS A 67 2.97 3.60 8.81
CA HIS A 67 3.91 2.48 8.77
C HIS A 67 4.87 2.51 9.96
N TYR A 68 5.24 1.33 10.46
CA TYR A 68 6.26 1.17 11.46
C TYR A 68 7.24 0.08 11.01
N THR A 69 8.54 0.29 11.19
CA THR A 69 9.60 -0.64 10.72
C THR A 69 9.48 -2.04 11.31
N VAL A 70 8.87 -2.19 12.49
CA VAL A 70 8.58 -3.49 13.12
C VAL A 70 7.62 -4.36 12.28
N GLU A 71 6.83 -3.77 11.38
CA GLU A 71 5.89 -4.50 10.52
C GLU A 71 6.57 -5.22 9.34
N ASN A 72 7.90 -5.19 9.27
CA ASN A 72 8.72 -5.39 8.07
C ASN A 72 8.32 -4.35 7.00
N PRO A 73 9.25 -3.50 6.52
CA PRO A 73 8.90 -2.59 5.45
C PRO A 73 8.37 -3.38 4.26
N PRO A 74 7.28 -2.92 3.61
CA PRO A 74 6.65 -3.66 2.52
C PRO A 74 7.57 -3.83 1.30
N PHE A 75 8.73 -3.18 1.33
CA PHE A 75 9.85 -3.34 0.41
C PHE A 75 11.13 -2.90 1.11
N LEU A 76 12.25 -3.49 0.68
CA LEU A 76 13.58 -3.05 1.10
C LEU A 76 14.05 -1.91 0.21
N MET A 77 14.37 -0.76 0.80
CA MET A 77 14.95 0.36 0.07
C MET A 77 16.40 0.01 -0.31
N LYS A 78 16.73 0.09 -1.61
CA LYS A 78 18.07 -0.22 -2.12
C LYS A 78 18.89 1.06 -2.22
N SER A 79 20.14 1.00 -1.78
CA SER A 79 21.11 2.08 -2.01
C SER A 79 21.44 2.16 -3.50
N GLY A 80 20.80 3.08 -4.23
CA GLY A 80 21.05 3.32 -5.66
C GLY A 80 19.87 3.11 -6.61
N GLY A 81 18.64 2.91 -6.11
CA GLY A 81 17.44 2.84 -6.95
C GLY A 81 16.18 2.43 -6.18
N GLY A 82 15.00 2.74 -6.73
CA GLY A 82 13.69 2.45 -6.13
C GLY A 82 12.77 3.68 -6.12
N PRO A 83 11.50 3.51 -5.70
CA PRO A 83 10.56 4.61 -5.56
C PRO A 83 11.05 5.61 -4.52
N LYS A 84 10.68 6.87 -4.72
CA LYS A 84 10.69 7.88 -3.66
C LYS A 84 9.70 7.49 -2.57
N VAL A 85 10.00 7.81 -1.32
CA VAL A 85 9.15 7.43 -0.18
C VAL A 85 8.76 8.65 0.64
N VAL A 86 7.45 8.87 0.77
CA VAL A 86 6.86 9.84 1.70
C VAL A 86 6.30 9.07 2.89
N HIS A 87 6.75 9.42 4.09
CA HIS A 87 6.29 8.82 5.33
C HIS A 87 5.32 9.75 6.06
N ILE A 88 4.07 9.33 6.24
CA ILE A 88 3.05 10.09 6.99
C ILE A 88 2.74 9.34 8.27
N SER A 89 3.09 9.90 9.43
CA SER A 89 2.98 9.19 10.71
C SER A 89 2.90 10.16 11.90
N PHE A 90 2.55 9.64 13.07
CA PHE A 90 2.65 10.38 14.33
C PHE A 90 4.10 10.47 14.84
N GLN A 91 4.97 9.57 14.36
CA GLN A 91 6.35 9.43 14.82
C GLN A 91 7.27 9.38 13.59
N SER A 92 8.47 9.94 13.72
CA SER A 92 9.51 9.83 12.69
C SER A 92 9.83 8.37 12.39
N ALA A 93 10.25 8.07 11.16
CA ALA A 93 10.70 6.74 10.83
C ALA A 93 11.95 6.42 11.66
N ALA A 94 11.98 5.26 12.31
CA ALA A 94 13.23 4.74 12.85
C ALA A 94 14.14 4.43 11.65
N VAL A 95 15.10 5.31 11.38
CA VAL A 95 16.02 5.22 10.25
C VAL A 95 16.90 3.98 10.44
N GLU A 96 16.50 2.89 9.82
CA GLU A 96 17.24 1.63 9.75
C GLU A 96 17.73 1.40 8.33
N GLN A 97 18.80 0.61 8.13
CA GLN A 97 19.44 0.38 6.83
C GLN A 97 18.49 0.01 5.67
N VAL A 98 17.27 -0.45 5.96
CA VAL A 98 16.31 -0.98 5.00
C VAL A 98 15.11 -0.06 4.70
N TYR A 99 14.89 1.01 5.47
CA TYR A 99 13.76 1.95 5.28
C TYR A 99 14.17 3.38 5.64
N HIS A 100 14.28 4.24 4.63
CA HIS A 100 14.76 5.63 4.73
C HIS A 100 13.88 6.56 3.89
N PRO A 101 12.79 7.13 4.46
CA PRO A 101 11.91 8.00 3.67
C PRO A 101 12.63 9.26 3.18
N ASP A 102 12.32 9.69 1.95
CA ASP A 102 12.83 10.94 1.38
C ASP A 102 12.17 12.17 2.02
N ILE A 103 10.91 12.04 2.45
CA ILE A 103 10.11 13.10 3.07
C ILE A 103 9.31 12.52 4.23
N GLU A 104 9.27 13.24 5.36
CA GLU A 104 8.41 12.91 6.49
C GLU A 104 7.35 14.00 6.73
N VAL A 105 6.10 13.56 6.96
CA VAL A 105 4.98 14.40 7.38
C VAL A 105 4.53 13.88 8.75
N LEU A 106 4.96 14.58 9.80
CA LEU A 106 4.72 14.18 11.18
C LEU A 106 3.55 14.96 11.78
N GLY A 107 2.59 14.24 12.38
CA GLY A 107 1.44 14.85 13.02
C GLY A 107 0.17 14.01 12.89
N ASP A 108 -0.98 14.67 12.89
CA ASP A 108 -2.26 13.99 12.73
C ASP A 108 -2.37 13.39 11.32
N ILE A 109 -2.44 12.05 11.24
CA ILE A 109 -2.49 11.32 9.98
C ILE A 109 -3.76 11.67 9.19
N GLY A 110 -4.92 11.73 9.86
CA GLY A 110 -6.21 11.99 9.21
C GLY A 110 -6.25 13.35 8.54
N ALA A 111 -5.86 14.40 9.27
CA ALA A 111 -5.75 15.75 8.75
C ALA A 111 -4.70 15.87 7.63
N SER A 112 -3.57 15.16 7.75
CA SER A 112 -2.52 15.16 6.73
C SER A 112 -2.99 14.55 5.41
N VAL A 113 -3.64 13.39 5.47
CA VAL A 113 -4.15 12.73 4.25
C VAL A 113 -5.32 13.49 3.64
N ASP A 114 -6.21 14.07 4.44
CA ASP A 114 -7.31 14.89 3.91
C ASP A 114 -6.80 16.15 3.19
N ALA A 115 -5.86 16.87 3.82
CA ALA A 115 -5.25 18.05 3.22
C ALA A 115 -4.42 17.72 1.97
N LEU A 116 -3.83 16.52 1.90
CA LEU A 116 -3.13 16.03 0.72
C LEU A 116 -4.12 15.65 -0.40
N ALA A 117 -5.19 14.93 -0.08
CA ALA A 117 -6.25 14.60 -1.04
C ALA A 117 -6.83 15.87 -1.68
N GLY A 118 -7.13 16.91 -0.90
CA GLY A 118 -7.64 18.18 -1.43
C GLY A 118 -6.71 18.88 -2.43
N ARG A 119 -5.40 18.61 -2.40
CA ARG A 119 -4.44 19.15 -3.36
C ARG A 119 -4.22 18.27 -4.58
N LEU A 120 -4.50 16.97 -4.48
CA LEU A 120 -4.24 15.97 -5.52
C LEU A 120 -5.49 15.58 -6.32
N GLU A 121 -6.68 15.72 -5.73
CA GLU A 121 -7.95 15.34 -6.33
C GLU A 121 -8.13 15.98 -7.72
N GLY A 122 -8.42 15.13 -8.72
CA GLY A 122 -8.58 15.54 -10.11
C GLY A 122 -7.29 15.96 -10.83
N ARG A 123 -6.12 15.87 -10.19
CA ARG A 123 -4.82 16.26 -10.77
C ARG A 123 -3.93 15.08 -11.13
N LEU A 124 -4.24 13.89 -10.63
CA LEU A 124 -3.49 12.67 -10.90
C LEU A 124 -4.05 11.96 -12.12
N ALA A 125 -3.17 11.59 -13.05
CA ALA A 125 -3.52 10.69 -14.14
C ALA A 125 -3.64 9.25 -13.60
N THR A 126 -4.54 8.48 -14.17
CA THR A 126 -4.64 7.06 -13.85
C THR A 126 -3.53 6.29 -14.57
N ASP A 127 -2.79 5.45 -13.84
CA ASP A 127 -1.80 4.56 -14.43
C ASP A 127 -2.48 3.28 -14.96
N GLU A 128 -2.66 3.21 -16.28
CA GLU A 128 -3.25 2.05 -16.95
C GLU A 128 -2.47 0.76 -16.69
N GLY A 129 -1.14 0.81 -16.60
CA GLY A 129 -0.34 -0.38 -16.31
C GLY A 129 -0.49 -0.88 -14.87
N MET A 130 -0.84 0.00 -13.92
CA MET A 130 -1.25 -0.44 -12.58
C MET A 130 -2.60 -1.13 -12.59
N ILE A 131 -3.53 -0.67 -13.41
CA ILE A 131 -4.83 -1.33 -13.59
C ILE A 131 -4.62 -2.73 -14.19
N GLU A 132 -3.82 -2.84 -15.24
CA GLU A 132 -3.49 -4.13 -15.85
C GLU A 132 -2.80 -5.07 -14.87
N LEU A 133 -1.83 -4.56 -14.09
CA LEU A 133 -1.17 -5.33 -13.05
C LEU A 133 -2.20 -5.86 -12.06
N ARG A 134 -3.11 -5.01 -11.56
CA ARG A 134 -4.19 -5.45 -10.67
C ARG A 134 -5.03 -6.57 -11.27
N GLN A 135 -5.39 -6.48 -12.55
CA GLN A 135 -6.16 -7.54 -13.21
C GLN A 135 -5.36 -8.86 -13.28
N LYS A 136 -4.05 -8.80 -13.54
CA LYS A 136 -3.17 -9.98 -13.49
C LYS A 136 -3.12 -10.59 -12.08
N ILE A 137 -3.03 -9.76 -11.03
CA ILE A 137 -3.04 -10.22 -9.64
C ILE A 137 -4.36 -10.94 -9.33
N LEU A 138 -5.50 -10.34 -9.68
CA LEU A 138 -6.82 -10.96 -9.47
C LEU A 138 -7.00 -12.25 -10.27
N ALA A 139 -6.52 -12.30 -11.51
CA ALA A 139 -6.59 -13.50 -12.33
C ALA A 139 -5.79 -14.65 -11.71
N ARG A 140 -4.59 -14.37 -11.16
CA ARG A 140 -3.77 -15.36 -10.46
C ARG A 140 -4.40 -15.81 -9.14
N LEU A 141 -4.98 -14.89 -8.37
CA LEU A 141 -5.68 -15.23 -7.11
C LEU A 141 -6.93 -16.08 -7.32
N ASN A 142 -7.60 -15.92 -8.46
CA ASN A 142 -8.78 -16.71 -8.82
C ASN A 142 -8.43 -17.95 -9.67
N ASP A 143 -7.15 -18.20 -9.96
CA ASP A 143 -6.75 -19.41 -10.67
C ASP A 143 -7.22 -20.62 -9.87
N ARG A 144 -7.88 -21.57 -10.54
CA ARG A 144 -8.39 -22.80 -9.91
C ARG A 144 -9.43 -22.60 -8.81
N ALA A 145 -10.02 -21.41 -8.67
CA ALA A 145 -11.05 -21.14 -7.64
C ALA A 145 -12.31 -22.02 -7.78
N GLU A 146 -12.60 -22.48 -9.00
CA GLU A 146 -13.76 -23.30 -9.35
C GLU A 146 -13.41 -24.80 -9.50
N GLU A 147 -12.21 -25.23 -9.09
CA GLU A 147 -11.85 -26.66 -9.14
C GLU A 147 -12.60 -27.45 -8.05
N ASP A 148 -13.42 -28.42 -8.46
CA ASP A 148 -14.15 -29.33 -7.55
C ASP A 148 -13.31 -30.55 -7.13
N ARG A 149 -11.99 -30.37 -6.98
CA ARG A 149 -11.04 -31.47 -6.76
C ARG A 149 -10.86 -31.76 -5.27
N PHE A 150 -10.89 -33.05 -4.90
CA PHE A 150 -10.56 -33.52 -3.55
C PHE A 150 -9.34 -34.46 -3.55
N PRO A 151 -8.38 -34.30 -2.60
CA PRO A 151 -8.31 -33.21 -1.62
C PRO A 151 -8.07 -31.86 -2.30
N VAL A 152 -8.47 -30.77 -1.62
CA VAL A 152 -8.29 -29.39 -2.11
C VAL A 152 -6.80 -29.16 -2.38
N THR A 153 -6.47 -28.65 -3.57
CA THR A 153 -5.10 -28.27 -3.89
C THR A 153 -4.73 -27.02 -3.08
N PRO A 154 -3.64 -27.03 -2.29
CA PRO A 154 -3.16 -25.81 -1.64
C PRO A 154 -2.84 -24.73 -2.68
N GLN A 155 -3.25 -23.48 -2.39
CA GLN A 155 -2.85 -22.30 -3.15
C GLN A 155 -1.67 -21.59 -2.47
#